data_AF-A0A1Y3N3W3-F1
#
_entry.id   AF-A0A1Y3N3W3-F1
#
_cell.length_a   1.000
_cell.length_b   1.000
_cell.length_c   1.000
_cell.angle_alpha   90.00
_cell.angle_beta   90.00
_cell.angle_gamma   90.00
#
_symmetry.space_group_name_H-M   'P 1'
#
loop_
_entity.id
_entity.type
_entity.pdbx_description
1 polymer ?
#
loop_
_entity_poly.entity_id
_entity_poly.type
_entity_poly.pdbx_seq_one_letter_code
_entity_poly.pdbx_strand_id
1 'polypeptide(L)'
;MNNHLILTFITYLLLLILINEKVYGKEFYIKYDDSIYNDFNNFIKDNQNYDEIILYFIDDYYDMSKLPHYIDVTVSTNIFIIGNENGTVFDYKGNYQGRVIFNFSSNKEYKIIYENIIIENYFADKKGLNIINMDSNFNKFYFEVNNCTFHNNMSSIFRFGLNTSPQENPNIKILINNSRFFKNYKGIFYLNNHNVFIDDINNSLQIHVNNCTFIENNGIFMSRNSHIVLENSYISNVDLYTDYKNETYLFYKSSSLNDSFKIKNCIIENIDIKNYQPLITGDKIHLM
;
A
#
# COMPACT_ATOMS: atom_id res chain seq x y z
N MET A 1 8.09 62.58 -6.02
CA MET A 1 8.10 61.29 -5.29
C MET A 1 9.40 60.59 -5.63
N ASN A 2 10.14 60.08 -4.64
CA ASN A 2 11.53 59.67 -4.81
C ASN A 2 11.61 58.35 -5.59
N ASN A 3 12.16 58.33 -6.81
CA ASN A 3 12.26 57.12 -7.64
C ASN A 3 12.95 55.95 -6.92
N HIS A 4 13.84 56.24 -5.98
CA HIS A 4 14.47 55.24 -5.12
C HIS A 4 13.49 54.49 -4.20
N LEU A 5 12.50 55.17 -3.61
CA LEU A 5 11.51 54.52 -2.74
C LEU A 5 10.62 53.55 -3.51
N ILE A 6 10.25 53.93 -4.74
CA ILE A 6 9.45 53.08 -5.64
C ILE A 6 10.25 51.83 -6.03
N LEU A 7 11.53 51.98 -6.39
CA LEU A 7 12.38 50.86 -6.74
C LEU A 7 12.58 49.90 -5.55
N THR A 8 12.86 50.41 -4.36
CA THR A 8 13.01 49.57 -3.15
C THR A 8 11.72 48.81 -2.82
N PHE A 9 10.56 49.46 -2.95
CA PHE A 9 9.27 48.81 -2.73
C PHE A 9 9.00 47.70 -3.75
N ILE A 10 9.29 47.93 -5.04
CA ILE A 10 9.15 46.92 -6.09
C ILE A 10 10.09 45.73 -5.83
N THR A 11 11.36 45.97 -5.47
CA THR A 11 12.31 44.91 -5.14
C THR A 11 11.86 44.08 -3.94
N TYR A 12 11.33 44.73 -2.91
CA TYR A 12 10.79 44.04 -1.72
C TYR A 12 9.56 43.21 -2.05
N LEU A 13 8.64 43.72 -2.90
CA LEU A 13 7.47 42.99 -3.36
C LEU A 13 7.87 41.75 -4.17
N LEU A 14 8.85 41.88 -5.06
CA LEU A 14 9.39 40.77 -5.85
C LEU A 14 10.03 39.71 -4.95
N LEU A 15 10.80 40.12 -3.92
CA LEU A 15 11.34 39.20 -2.92
C LEU A 15 10.25 38.47 -2.13
N LEU A 16 9.17 39.16 -1.74
CA LEU A 16 8.01 38.55 -1.07
C LEU A 16 7.29 37.52 -1.95
N ILE A 17 7.16 37.79 -3.25
CA ILE A 17 6.57 36.85 -4.21
C ILE A 17 7.46 35.60 -4.32
N LEU A 18 8.78 35.78 -4.46
CA LEU A 18 9.73 34.68 -4.55
C LEU A 18 9.85 33.87 -3.24
N ILE A 19 9.70 34.51 -2.08
CA ILE A 19 9.68 33.82 -0.77
C ILE A 19 8.37 33.05 -0.56
N ASN A 20 7.27 33.48 -1.21
CA ASN A 20 5.96 32.85 -1.11
C ASN A 20 5.70 31.79 -2.19
N GLU A 21 6.63 31.53 -3.10
CA GLU A 21 6.54 30.35 -3.97
C GLU A 21 6.74 29.10 -3.10
N LYS A 22 5.63 28.62 -2.52
CA LYS A 22 5.56 27.28 -1.95
C LYS A 22 5.82 26.30 -3.08
N VAL A 23 6.93 25.57 -2.99
CA VAL A 23 7.20 24.44 -3.88
C VAL A 23 6.25 23.32 -3.46
N TYR A 24 5.15 23.19 -4.18
CA TYR A 24 4.06 22.26 -3.88
C TYR A 24 4.44 20.79 -4.12
N GLY A 25 5.49 20.51 -4.88
CA GLY A 25 5.95 19.14 -5.10
C GLY A 25 7.34 19.10 -5.71
N LYS A 26 8.04 17.98 -5.53
CA LYS A 26 9.34 17.74 -6.14
C LYS A 26 9.37 16.39 -6.83
N GLU A 27 9.81 16.41 -8.09
CA GLU A 27 9.94 15.23 -8.93
C GLU A 27 11.38 14.73 -8.96
N PHE A 28 11.54 13.41 -8.95
CA PHE A 28 12.82 12.74 -9.07
C PHE A 28 12.72 11.59 -10.05
N TYR A 29 13.72 11.49 -10.92
CA TYR A 29 13.83 10.46 -11.94
C TYR A 29 14.94 9.51 -11.51
N ILE A 30 14.54 8.34 -11.00
CA ILE A 30 15.44 7.34 -10.43
C ILE A 30 15.86 6.41 -11.54
N LYS A 31 17.16 6.25 -11.75
CA LYS A 31 17.72 5.23 -12.64
C LYS A 31 18.28 4.08 -11.84
N TYR A 32 18.27 2.89 -12.42
CA TYR A 32 18.88 1.72 -11.84
C TYR A 32 20.36 1.96 -11.57
N ASP A 33 20.81 1.61 -10.37
CA ASP A 33 22.19 1.75 -9.90
C ASP A 33 22.71 3.20 -9.80
N ASP A 34 21.82 4.20 -9.81
CA ASP A 34 22.20 5.57 -9.50
C ASP A 34 22.32 5.83 -7.98
N SER A 35 22.77 7.03 -7.61
CA SER A 35 22.95 7.38 -6.19
C SER A 35 21.63 7.45 -5.42
N ILE A 36 20.53 7.82 -6.08
CA ILE A 36 19.21 7.93 -5.44
C ILE A 36 18.69 6.53 -5.13
N TYR A 37 18.79 5.62 -6.09
CA TYR A 37 18.42 4.23 -5.97
C TYR A 37 19.23 3.55 -4.86
N ASN A 38 20.55 3.65 -4.91
CA ASN A 38 21.42 2.97 -3.94
C ASN A 38 21.26 3.50 -2.51
N ASP A 39 20.80 4.75 -2.34
CA ASP A 39 20.54 5.38 -1.04
C ASP A 39 19.05 5.68 -0.79
N PHE A 40 18.15 4.90 -1.40
CA PHE A 40 16.71 5.20 -1.48
C PHE A 40 16.06 5.54 -0.13
N ASN A 41 16.45 4.84 0.93
CA ASN A 41 15.90 5.06 2.28
C ASN A 41 16.25 6.44 2.84
N ASN A 42 17.53 6.83 2.80
CA ASN A 42 17.95 8.15 3.28
C ASN A 42 17.46 9.24 2.34
N PHE A 43 17.44 8.96 1.04
CA PHE A 43 16.94 9.88 0.03
C PHE A 43 15.49 10.31 0.30
N ILE A 44 14.57 9.36 0.53
CA ILE A 44 13.18 9.72 0.86
C ILE A 44 13.14 10.56 2.13
N LYS A 45 13.83 10.11 3.18
CA LYS A 45 13.86 10.78 4.49
C LYS A 45 14.32 12.24 4.38
N ASP A 46 15.35 12.51 3.59
CA ASP A 46 15.97 13.83 3.47
C ASP A 46 15.17 14.79 2.58
N ASN A 47 14.20 14.29 1.81
CA ASN A 47 13.37 15.10 0.91
C ASN A 47 11.92 15.29 1.39
N GLN A 48 11.56 14.97 2.64
CA GLN A 48 10.18 15.14 3.13
C GLN A 48 9.82 16.56 3.61
N ASN A 49 10.59 17.56 3.19
CA ASN A 49 10.34 18.98 3.43
C ASN A 49 9.45 19.65 2.37
N TYR A 50 9.06 18.91 1.32
CA TYR A 50 8.10 19.35 0.31
C TYR A 50 6.67 18.91 0.69
N ASP A 51 5.66 19.55 0.10
CA ASP A 51 4.26 19.11 0.25
C ASP A 51 4.05 17.72 -0.41
N GLU A 52 4.77 17.45 -1.50
CA GLU A 52 4.74 16.19 -2.26
C GLU A 52 6.13 15.77 -2.77
N ILE A 53 6.41 14.47 -2.78
CA ILE A 53 7.56 13.84 -3.44
C ILE A 53 7.05 12.85 -4.50
N ILE A 54 7.49 13.02 -5.74
CA ILE A 54 7.14 12.14 -6.85
C ILE A 54 8.41 11.44 -7.34
N LEU A 55 8.42 10.11 -7.24
CA LEU A 55 9.55 9.24 -7.56
C LEU A 55 9.22 8.45 -8.83
N TYR A 56 9.74 8.90 -9.97
CA TYR A 56 9.62 8.22 -11.25
C TYR A 56 10.75 7.21 -11.42
N PHE A 57 10.42 5.92 -11.44
CA PHE A 57 11.33 4.85 -11.79
C PHE A 57 11.28 4.66 -13.31
N ILE A 58 12.26 5.24 -14.01
CA ILE A 58 12.21 5.38 -15.47
C ILE A 58 12.77 4.19 -16.25
N ASP A 59 13.56 3.33 -15.61
CA ASP A 59 14.03 2.10 -16.24
C ASP A 59 12.97 1.00 -16.15
N ASP A 60 13.05 0.02 -17.04
CA ASP A 60 12.11 -1.11 -17.05
C ASP A 60 12.30 -2.06 -15.86
N TYR A 61 13.48 -2.02 -15.24
CA TYR A 61 13.91 -3.08 -14.34
C TYR A 61 14.84 -2.57 -13.22
N TYR A 62 14.54 -2.97 -11.98
CA TYR A 62 15.31 -2.70 -10.77
C TYR A 62 15.52 -3.98 -9.97
N ASP A 63 16.79 -4.29 -9.68
CA ASP A 63 17.19 -5.42 -8.83
C ASP A 63 17.10 -5.06 -7.34
N MET A 64 15.95 -5.30 -6.73
CA MET A 64 15.67 -4.92 -5.35
C MET A 64 16.63 -5.57 -4.34
N SER A 65 17.37 -6.62 -4.72
CA SER A 65 18.39 -7.24 -3.86
C SER A 65 19.61 -6.36 -3.56
N LYS A 66 19.80 -5.29 -4.33
CA LYS A 66 20.86 -4.28 -4.10
C LYS A 66 20.51 -3.25 -3.03
N LEU A 67 19.24 -3.11 -2.68
CA LEU A 67 18.79 -2.14 -1.68
C LEU A 67 19.06 -2.62 -0.24
N PRO A 68 18.91 -1.77 0.78
CA PRO A 68 18.93 -2.20 2.18
C PRO A 68 17.75 -3.11 2.53
N HIS A 69 17.95 -4.01 3.50
CA HIS A 69 16.90 -4.96 3.94
C HIS A 69 15.63 -4.29 4.47
N TYR A 70 15.72 -3.03 4.89
CA TYR A 70 14.59 -2.27 5.38
C TYR A 70 14.64 -0.88 4.78
N ILE A 71 13.56 -0.51 4.10
CA ILE A 71 13.27 0.87 3.75
C ILE A 71 12.17 1.29 4.72
N ASP A 72 12.53 2.12 5.70
CA ASP A 72 11.65 2.56 6.77
C ASP A 72 11.44 4.06 6.66
N VAL A 73 10.22 4.42 6.28
CA VAL A 73 9.83 5.79 5.95
C VAL A 73 8.80 6.27 6.97
N THR A 74 9.22 7.17 7.85
CA THR A 74 8.28 7.99 8.62
C THR A 74 7.66 9.01 7.68
N VAL A 75 6.35 8.92 7.45
CA VAL A 75 5.64 9.72 6.43
C VAL A 75 5.27 11.09 6.97
N SER A 76 5.84 12.14 6.38
CA SER A 76 5.57 13.55 6.67
C SER A 76 5.28 14.41 5.43
N THR A 77 5.08 13.76 4.27
CA THR A 77 4.71 14.37 2.98
C THR A 77 3.93 13.37 2.15
N ASN A 78 3.28 13.79 1.07
CA ASN A 78 2.71 12.86 0.11
C ASN A 78 3.84 12.20 -0.70
N ILE A 79 3.78 10.88 -0.89
CA ILE A 79 4.81 10.11 -1.60
C ILE A 79 4.17 9.37 -2.75
N PHE A 80 4.67 9.59 -3.96
CA PHE A 80 4.22 8.92 -5.18
C PHE A 80 5.37 8.10 -5.73
N ILE A 81 5.16 6.80 -5.91
CA ILE A 81 6.13 5.83 -6.46
C ILE A 81 5.54 5.34 -7.78
N ILE A 82 6.10 5.83 -8.88
CA ILE A 82 5.53 5.70 -10.22
C ILE A 82 6.51 4.98 -11.13
N GLY A 83 6.10 3.85 -11.69
CA GLY A 83 6.83 3.16 -12.75
C GLY A 83 6.51 3.71 -14.14
N ASN A 84 7.20 3.21 -15.14
CA ASN A 84 6.98 3.58 -16.53
C ASN A 84 5.63 3.04 -17.08
N GLU A 85 5.24 3.49 -18.26
CA GLU A 85 3.95 3.15 -18.90
C GLU A 85 3.73 1.66 -19.16
N ASN A 86 4.82 0.89 -19.32
CA ASN A 86 4.78 -0.55 -19.57
C ASN A 86 4.83 -1.37 -18.26
N GLY A 87 4.97 -0.70 -17.13
CA GLY A 87 5.21 -1.30 -15.83
C GLY A 87 6.71 -1.43 -15.55
N THR A 88 7.15 -0.88 -14.42
CA THR A 88 8.53 -1.06 -13.94
C THR A 88 8.63 -2.27 -13.04
N VAL A 89 9.61 -3.15 -13.32
CA VAL A 89 9.85 -4.38 -12.55
C VAL A 89 10.73 -4.13 -11.33
N PHE A 90 10.21 -4.44 -10.16
CA PHE A 90 10.91 -4.55 -8.88
C PHE A 90 11.12 -6.04 -8.56
N ASP A 91 12.25 -6.59 -8.98
CA ASP A 91 12.59 -8.00 -8.85
C ASP A 91 13.43 -8.26 -7.59
N TYR A 92 12.91 -9.10 -6.70
CA TYR A 92 13.55 -9.48 -5.43
C TYR A 92 14.45 -10.72 -5.55
N LYS A 93 14.71 -11.22 -6.77
CA LYS A 93 15.67 -12.29 -7.08
C LYS A 93 15.43 -13.64 -6.38
N GLY A 94 14.28 -13.83 -5.74
CA GLY A 94 13.92 -15.09 -5.08
C GLY A 94 14.70 -15.41 -3.82
N ASN A 95 15.61 -14.54 -3.35
CA ASN A 95 16.38 -14.73 -2.13
C ASN A 95 16.42 -13.48 -1.24
N TYR A 96 15.85 -12.36 -1.70
CA TYR A 96 15.91 -11.10 -1.00
C TYR A 96 14.67 -10.85 -0.14
N GLN A 97 14.91 -10.48 1.13
CA GLN A 97 13.89 -10.30 2.17
C GLN A 97 13.67 -8.82 2.54
N GLY A 98 14.01 -7.91 1.63
CA GLY A 98 13.79 -6.48 1.83
C GLY A 98 12.32 -6.19 2.16
N ARG A 99 12.02 -5.11 2.85
CA ARG A 99 10.62 -4.64 2.94
C ARG A 99 10.56 -3.14 3.03
N VAL A 100 9.43 -2.59 2.58
CA VAL A 100 9.11 -1.18 2.70
C VAL A 100 8.13 -1.03 3.86
N ILE A 101 8.44 -0.15 4.80
CA ILE A 101 7.61 0.16 5.97
C ILE A 101 7.26 1.65 5.91
N PHE A 102 5.96 1.94 5.91
CA PHE A 102 5.46 3.30 5.99
C PHE A 102 4.83 3.54 7.37
N ASN A 103 5.43 4.45 8.13
CA ASN A 103 5.03 4.81 9.47
C ASN A 103 4.38 6.18 9.48
N PHE A 104 3.06 6.25 9.69
CA PHE A 104 2.35 7.53 9.79
C PHE A 104 2.42 8.05 11.23
N SER A 105 3.21 9.11 11.44
CA SER A 105 3.51 9.67 12.76
C SER A 105 2.72 10.93 13.10
N SER A 106 1.83 11.40 12.21
CA SER A 106 1.00 12.57 12.46
C SER A 106 -0.42 12.41 11.95
N ASN A 107 -1.36 13.17 12.52
CA ASN A 107 -2.76 13.18 12.11
C ASN A 107 -3.00 14.10 10.91
N LYS A 108 -2.23 13.91 9.83
CA LYS A 108 -2.33 14.66 8.58
C LYS A 108 -2.64 13.67 7.47
N GLU A 109 -3.54 14.03 6.56
CA GLU A 109 -4.04 13.18 5.46
C GLU A 109 -2.99 12.95 4.36
N TYR A 110 -1.81 12.48 4.75
CA TYR A 110 -0.74 12.15 3.82
C TYR A 110 -1.11 10.95 2.97
N LYS A 111 -0.64 11.00 1.71
CA LYS A 111 -0.91 10.00 0.69
C LYS A 111 0.33 9.21 0.34
N ILE A 112 0.17 7.91 0.11
CA ILE A 112 1.17 7.08 -0.55
C ILE A 112 0.51 6.43 -1.75
N ILE A 113 1.12 6.60 -2.93
CA ILE A 113 0.59 6.03 -4.17
C ILE A 113 1.66 5.19 -4.83
N TYR A 114 1.30 3.96 -5.20
CA TYR A 114 2.04 3.11 -6.12
C TYR A 114 1.31 3.05 -7.45
N GLU A 115 2.01 3.31 -8.55
CA GLU A 115 1.42 3.26 -9.89
C GLU A 115 2.37 2.59 -10.89
N ASN A 116 1.83 1.69 -11.74
CA ASN A 116 2.56 1.01 -12.81
C ASN A 116 3.83 0.26 -12.31
N ILE A 117 3.73 -0.43 -11.18
CA ILE A 117 4.82 -1.24 -10.63
C ILE A 117 4.50 -2.73 -10.73
N ILE A 118 5.51 -3.53 -11.10
CA ILE A 118 5.48 -4.99 -11.10
C ILE A 118 6.39 -5.46 -9.97
N ILE A 119 5.84 -6.08 -8.91
CA ILE A 119 6.62 -6.66 -7.81
C ILE A 119 6.68 -8.17 -7.98
N GLU A 120 7.90 -8.71 -8.09
CA GLU A 120 8.11 -10.12 -8.39
C GLU A 120 9.22 -10.79 -7.59
N ASN A 121 9.12 -12.12 -7.52
CA ASN A 121 10.13 -13.02 -6.96
C ASN A 121 10.51 -12.70 -5.51
N TYR A 122 9.57 -12.23 -4.70
CA TYR A 122 9.80 -11.99 -3.29
C TYR A 122 9.84 -13.29 -2.50
N PHE A 123 10.94 -13.55 -1.80
CA PHE A 123 11.06 -14.76 -0.99
C PHE A 123 11.53 -14.45 0.42
N ALA A 124 10.68 -14.75 1.41
CA ALA A 124 10.99 -14.63 2.82
C ALA A 124 10.81 -15.95 3.56
N ASP A 125 11.93 -16.53 3.98
CA ASP A 125 11.98 -17.70 4.88
C ASP A 125 11.44 -17.36 6.27
N LYS A 126 11.65 -16.10 6.70
CA LYS A 126 11.21 -15.64 8.01
C LYS A 126 9.70 -15.43 8.01
N LYS A 127 9.05 -16.06 9.00
CA LYS A 127 7.62 -15.91 9.26
C LYS A 127 7.26 -14.44 9.55
N GLY A 128 6.13 -13.98 9.02
CA GLY A 128 5.56 -12.67 9.31
C GLY A 128 6.20 -11.48 8.58
N LEU A 129 7.07 -11.71 7.59
CA LEU A 129 7.53 -10.65 6.70
C LEU A 129 6.50 -10.38 5.60
N ASN A 130 6.23 -9.12 5.32
CA ASN A 130 5.43 -8.68 4.19
C ASN A 130 6.24 -7.68 3.38
N ILE A 131 5.95 -7.60 2.09
CA ILE A 131 6.69 -6.73 1.15
C ILE A 131 6.46 -5.26 1.51
N ILE A 132 5.19 -4.90 1.70
CA ILE A 132 4.75 -3.54 2.02
C ILE A 132 4.01 -3.59 3.37
N ASN A 133 4.61 -2.92 4.34
CA ASN A 133 4.02 -2.71 5.65
C ASN A 133 3.58 -1.26 5.78
N MET A 134 2.42 -1.06 6.37
CA MET A 134 1.91 0.26 6.73
C MET A 134 1.45 0.20 8.18
N ASP A 135 2.01 1.05 9.02
CA ASP A 135 1.63 1.18 10.41
C ASP A 135 1.22 2.63 10.70
N SER A 136 0.09 2.81 11.40
CA SER A 136 -0.40 4.15 11.76
C SER A 136 -1.14 4.15 13.09
N ASN A 137 -0.83 5.15 13.91
CA ASN A 137 -1.60 5.49 15.12
C ASN A 137 -2.68 6.56 14.84
N PHE A 138 -2.83 6.97 13.58
CA PHE A 138 -3.77 8.01 13.16
C PHE A 138 -4.71 7.52 12.08
N ASN A 139 -5.90 8.13 12.05
CA ASN A 139 -6.94 7.79 11.10
C ASN A 139 -6.89 8.58 9.79
N LYS A 140 -6.07 9.63 9.73
CA LYS A 140 -5.92 10.48 8.57
C LYS A 140 -4.72 10.01 7.75
N PHE A 141 -4.95 9.12 6.81
CA PHE A 141 -3.96 8.70 5.82
C PHE A 141 -4.67 8.15 4.60
N TYR A 142 -3.95 8.06 3.50
CA TYR A 142 -4.44 7.45 2.28
C TYR A 142 -3.34 6.62 1.61
N PHE A 143 -3.68 5.42 1.17
CA PHE A 143 -2.79 4.50 0.47
C PHE A 143 -3.48 3.99 -0.78
N GLU A 144 -2.81 4.11 -1.93
CA GLU A 144 -3.37 3.72 -3.21
C GLU A 144 -2.39 2.88 -4.03
N VAL A 145 -2.91 1.85 -4.67
CA VAL A 145 -2.16 0.98 -5.61
C VAL A 145 -2.95 0.91 -6.90
N ASN A 146 -2.36 1.41 -7.98
CA ASN A 146 -3.00 1.53 -9.28
C ASN A 146 -2.20 0.84 -10.38
N ASN A 147 -2.88 -0.02 -11.15
CA ASN A 147 -2.29 -0.67 -12.32
C ASN A 147 -0.97 -1.42 -11.98
N CYS A 148 -0.91 -2.05 -10.82
CA CYS A 148 0.25 -2.79 -10.38
C CYS A 148 0.06 -4.30 -10.58
N THR A 149 1.17 -5.02 -10.74
CA THR A 149 1.16 -6.49 -10.79
C THR A 149 2.03 -7.06 -9.68
N PHE A 150 1.51 -8.07 -8.99
CA PHE A 150 2.22 -8.80 -7.94
C PHE A 150 2.25 -10.27 -8.32
N HIS A 151 3.44 -10.81 -8.61
CA HIS A 151 3.52 -12.21 -9.03
C HIS A 151 4.69 -12.99 -8.47
N ASN A 152 4.47 -14.29 -8.30
CA ASN A 152 5.48 -15.23 -7.81
C ASN A 152 6.10 -14.81 -6.45
N ASN A 153 5.28 -14.26 -5.56
CA ASN A 153 5.74 -13.86 -4.23
C ASN A 153 5.45 -14.98 -3.22
N MET A 154 6.49 -15.42 -2.51
CA MET A 154 6.42 -16.40 -1.42
C MET A 154 6.31 -15.73 -0.06
N SER A 155 5.79 -14.50 0.01
CA SER A 155 5.38 -13.87 1.26
C SER A 155 4.13 -13.04 1.11
N SER A 156 3.54 -12.68 2.24
CA SER A 156 2.40 -11.78 2.25
C SER A 156 2.78 -10.45 1.63
N ILE A 157 1.89 -9.87 0.84
CA ILE A 157 2.22 -8.66 0.07
C ILE A 157 2.02 -7.44 0.97
N PHE A 158 0.81 -7.28 1.49
CA PHE A 158 0.42 -6.12 2.28
C PHE A 158 0.13 -6.48 3.72
N ARG A 159 0.67 -5.68 4.64
CA ARG A 159 0.24 -5.63 6.03
C ARG A 159 -0.13 -4.21 6.42
N PHE A 160 -1.37 -4.04 6.84
CA PHE A 160 -1.91 -2.79 7.34
C PHE A 160 -2.20 -2.93 8.84
N GLY A 161 -1.39 -2.28 9.67
CA GLY A 161 -1.49 -2.27 11.12
C GLY A 161 -1.95 -0.92 11.64
N LEU A 162 -3.19 -0.81 12.09
CA LEU A 162 -3.70 0.41 12.71
C LEU A 162 -3.82 0.25 14.23
N ASN A 163 -3.51 1.32 14.95
CA ASN A 163 -3.79 1.43 16.37
C ASN A 163 -4.47 2.77 16.66
N THR A 164 -5.71 2.89 16.19
CA THR A 164 -6.41 4.18 16.17
C THR A 164 -7.69 4.13 16.99
N SER A 165 -8.02 5.24 17.63
CA SER A 165 -9.34 5.44 18.26
C SER A 165 -10.45 5.42 17.20
N PRO A 166 -11.73 5.32 17.61
CA PRO A 166 -12.86 5.41 16.69
C PRO A 166 -12.77 6.66 15.78
N GLN A 167 -13.24 6.54 14.55
CA GLN A 167 -13.09 7.56 13.51
C GLN A 167 -14.19 8.63 13.61
N GLU A 168 -13.84 9.85 13.25
CA GLU A 168 -14.86 10.90 13.04
C GLU A 168 -15.37 10.91 11.59
N ASN A 169 -14.68 10.24 10.65
CA ASN A 169 -15.02 10.28 9.23
C ASN A 169 -14.70 8.95 8.51
N PRO A 170 -15.70 8.24 7.95
CA PRO A 170 -15.56 6.90 7.37
C PRO A 170 -14.97 6.87 5.95
N ASN A 171 -14.00 7.73 5.63
CA ASN A 171 -13.43 7.76 4.29
C ASN A 171 -12.57 6.51 4.04
N ILE A 172 -12.62 5.99 2.80
CA ILE A 172 -11.76 4.91 2.32
C ILE A 172 -10.30 5.34 2.46
N LYS A 173 -9.49 4.51 3.10
CA LYS A 173 -8.07 4.81 3.38
C LYS A 173 -7.11 4.01 2.54
N ILE A 174 -7.56 2.86 2.05
CA ILE A 174 -6.78 1.95 1.25
C ILE A 174 -7.57 1.64 -0.02
N LEU A 175 -7.00 1.97 -1.16
CA LEU A 175 -7.60 1.76 -2.47
C LEU A 175 -6.67 0.92 -3.34
N ILE A 176 -7.16 -0.19 -3.85
CA ILE A 176 -6.42 -1.08 -4.77
C ILE A 176 -7.22 -1.17 -6.07
N ASN A 177 -6.73 -0.57 -7.14
CA ASN A 177 -7.42 -0.51 -8.42
C ASN A 177 -6.62 -1.16 -9.54
N ASN A 178 -7.36 -1.78 -10.48
CA ASN A 178 -6.82 -2.21 -11.77
C ASN A 178 -5.57 -3.11 -11.64
N SER A 179 -5.44 -3.81 -10.53
CA SER A 179 -4.21 -4.51 -10.15
C SER A 179 -4.37 -6.01 -10.29
N ARG A 180 -3.24 -6.70 -10.48
CA ARG A 180 -3.23 -8.12 -10.78
C ARG A 180 -2.33 -8.88 -9.80
N PHE A 181 -2.83 -10.01 -9.32
CA PHE A 181 -2.16 -10.87 -8.34
C PHE A 181 -2.09 -12.29 -8.89
N PHE A 182 -0.89 -12.78 -9.17
CA PHE A 182 -0.67 -14.08 -9.82
C PHE A 182 0.30 -14.95 -9.03
N LYS A 183 -0.05 -16.19 -8.74
CA LYS A 183 0.92 -17.17 -8.19
C LYS A 183 1.60 -16.68 -6.91
N ASN A 184 0.86 -16.01 -6.03
CA ASN A 184 1.39 -15.59 -4.72
C ASN A 184 1.07 -16.69 -3.69
N TYR A 185 2.11 -17.21 -3.04
CA TYR A 185 2.03 -18.44 -2.23
C TYR A 185 1.68 -18.20 -0.75
N LYS A 186 1.69 -16.95 -0.30
CA LYS A 186 1.21 -16.55 1.03
C LYS A 186 0.12 -15.48 0.89
N GLY A 187 -0.61 -15.27 1.98
CA GLY A 187 -1.79 -14.40 2.00
C GLY A 187 -1.51 -12.97 1.51
N ILE A 188 -2.34 -12.44 0.62
CA ILE A 188 -2.11 -11.13 -0.02
C ILE A 188 -2.28 -9.96 0.97
N PHE A 189 -3.42 -9.90 1.65
CA PHE A 189 -3.78 -8.80 2.56
C PHE A 189 -3.88 -9.29 4.00
N TYR A 190 -3.08 -8.68 4.88
CA TYR A 190 -3.21 -8.76 6.33
C TYR A 190 -3.71 -7.41 6.87
N LEU A 191 -4.97 -7.36 7.27
CA LEU A 191 -5.63 -6.14 7.75
C LEU A 191 -5.87 -6.25 9.25
N ASN A 192 -5.35 -5.32 10.03
CA ASN A 192 -5.49 -5.38 11.48
C ASN A 192 -5.60 -4.00 12.10
N ASN A 193 -6.78 -3.67 12.63
CA ASN A 193 -6.95 -2.59 13.58
C ASN A 193 -6.92 -3.15 15.01
N HIS A 194 -5.86 -2.82 15.74
CA HIS A 194 -5.59 -3.30 17.08
C HIS A 194 -6.56 -2.75 18.14
N ASN A 195 -7.31 -1.71 17.83
CA ASN A 195 -8.29 -1.16 18.75
C ASN A 195 -9.51 -2.09 18.87
N VAL A 196 -9.74 -2.60 20.08
CA VAL A 196 -10.83 -3.54 20.40
C VAL A 196 -12.16 -2.84 20.68
N PHE A 197 -12.18 -1.52 20.87
CA PHE A 197 -13.37 -0.73 21.25
C PHE A 197 -14.07 -0.10 20.03
N ILE A 198 -14.08 -0.80 18.89
CA ILE A 198 -14.72 -0.32 17.67
C ILE A 198 -16.16 -0.84 17.66
N ASP A 199 -17.09 -0.05 18.18
CA ASP A 199 -18.51 -0.41 18.21
C ASP A 199 -19.23 -0.11 16.86
N ASP A 200 -18.62 0.73 16.02
CA ASP A 200 -19.15 1.14 14.72
C ASP A 200 -18.22 0.69 13.58
N ILE A 201 -18.78 0.02 12.58
CA ILE A 201 -18.11 -0.39 11.35
C ILE A 201 -17.47 0.79 10.61
N ASN A 202 -18.06 1.97 10.70
CA ASN A 202 -17.53 3.21 10.11
C ASN A 202 -16.17 3.60 10.69
N ASN A 203 -15.87 3.09 11.88
CA ASN A 203 -14.63 3.35 12.61
C ASN A 203 -13.54 2.30 12.35
N SER A 204 -13.87 1.25 11.59
CA SER A 204 -12.93 0.19 11.21
C SER A 204 -11.96 0.61 10.10
N LEU A 205 -10.88 -0.16 9.90
CA LEU A 205 -10.00 0.04 8.75
C LEU A 205 -10.79 -0.26 7.46
N GLN A 206 -10.91 0.71 6.56
CA GLN A 206 -11.64 0.53 5.30
C GLN A 206 -10.68 0.33 4.13
N ILE A 207 -10.89 -0.76 3.39
CA ILE A 207 -10.20 -1.07 2.15
C ILE A 207 -11.20 -1.30 1.02
N HIS A 208 -10.93 -0.70 -0.13
CA HIS A 208 -11.68 -0.91 -1.36
C HIS A 208 -10.76 -1.50 -2.41
N VAL A 209 -11.13 -2.68 -2.92
CA VAL A 209 -10.43 -3.39 -3.98
C VAL A 209 -11.36 -3.43 -5.18
N ASN A 210 -10.95 -2.81 -6.28
CA ASN A 210 -11.80 -2.62 -7.45
C ASN A 210 -11.08 -2.98 -8.75
N ASN A 211 -11.81 -3.65 -9.65
CA ASN A 211 -11.30 -4.06 -10.97
C ASN A 211 -9.97 -4.84 -10.87
N CYS A 212 -9.85 -5.74 -9.90
CA CYS A 212 -8.63 -6.51 -9.66
C CYS A 212 -8.77 -7.95 -10.13
N THR A 213 -7.63 -8.59 -10.42
CA THR A 213 -7.56 -9.99 -10.86
C THR A 213 -6.70 -10.80 -9.90
N PHE A 214 -7.23 -11.90 -9.38
CA PHE A 214 -6.56 -12.83 -8.48
C PHE A 214 -6.58 -14.24 -9.08
N ILE A 215 -5.43 -14.73 -9.53
CA ILE A 215 -5.31 -16.07 -10.14
C ILE A 215 -4.20 -16.85 -9.44
N GLU A 216 -4.51 -18.08 -9.02
CA GLU A 216 -3.53 -19.01 -8.43
C GLU A 216 -2.85 -18.43 -7.18
N ASN A 217 -3.62 -17.77 -6.30
CA ASN A 217 -3.08 -17.21 -5.05
C ASN A 217 -3.48 -18.07 -3.85
N ASN A 218 -2.63 -18.12 -2.83
CA ASN A 218 -2.94 -18.78 -1.57
C ASN A 218 -3.33 -17.72 -0.54
N GLY A 219 -4.58 -17.73 -0.07
CA GLY A 219 -5.04 -16.71 0.88
C GLY A 219 -5.19 -15.33 0.22
N ILE A 220 -6.38 -14.74 0.19
CA ILE A 220 -6.52 -13.34 -0.27
C ILE A 220 -6.60 -12.39 0.91
N PHE A 221 -7.64 -12.48 1.74
CA PHE A 221 -7.89 -11.54 2.83
C PHE A 221 -7.88 -12.22 4.19
N MET A 222 -7.10 -11.67 5.12
CA MET A 222 -7.30 -11.90 6.54
C MET A 222 -7.51 -10.56 7.24
N SER A 223 -8.62 -10.46 7.97
CA SER A 223 -9.08 -9.24 8.60
C SER A 223 -9.18 -9.38 10.10
N ARG A 224 -8.90 -8.28 10.80
CA ARG A 224 -9.26 -8.05 12.19
C ARG A 224 -9.67 -6.59 12.36
N ASN A 225 -10.92 -6.36 12.72
CA ASN A 225 -11.56 -5.04 12.85
C ASN A 225 -11.44 -4.18 11.56
N SER A 226 -11.75 -4.75 10.39
CA SER A 226 -11.70 -4.04 9.10
C SER A 226 -12.96 -4.25 8.25
N HIS A 227 -13.26 -3.27 7.39
CA HIS A 227 -14.30 -3.31 6.38
C HIS A 227 -13.67 -3.43 4.99
N ILE A 228 -13.99 -4.52 4.30
CA ILE A 228 -13.48 -4.81 2.96
C ILE A 228 -14.62 -4.70 1.96
N VAL A 229 -14.42 -3.88 0.92
CA VAL A 229 -15.29 -3.83 -0.26
C VAL A 229 -14.50 -4.36 -1.45
N LEU A 230 -14.96 -5.44 -2.06
CA LEU A 230 -14.42 -6.03 -3.28
C LEU A 230 -15.42 -5.88 -4.42
N GLU A 231 -15.02 -5.16 -5.46
CA GLU A 231 -15.89 -4.81 -6.59
C GLU A 231 -15.26 -5.16 -7.95
N ASN A 232 -16.12 -5.58 -8.88
CA ASN A 232 -15.78 -5.77 -10.30
C ASN A 232 -14.52 -6.61 -10.53
N SER A 233 -14.27 -7.61 -9.69
CA SER A 233 -13.00 -8.33 -9.65
C SER A 233 -13.17 -9.79 -10.08
N TYR A 234 -12.09 -10.36 -10.61
CA TYR A 234 -12.02 -11.76 -11.04
C TYR A 234 -11.12 -12.56 -10.10
N ILE A 235 -11.60 -13.70 -9.63
CA ILE A 235 -10.92 -14.59 -8.69
C ILE A 235 -10.99 -16.02 -9.23
N SER A 236 -9.84 -16.68 -9.35
CA SER A 236 -9.77 -18.09 -9.77
C SER A 236 -8.62 -18.84 -9.10
N ASN A 237 -8.79 -20.16 -8.95
CA ASN A 237 -7.77 -21.08 -8.46
C ASN A 237 -7.15 -20.65 -7.12
N VAL A 238 -7.96 -20.20 -6.16
CA VAL A 238 -7.46 -19.80 -4.83
C VAL A 238 -7.23 -21.06 -3.98
N ASP A 239 -6.06 -21.15 -3.34
CA ASP A 239 -5.71 -22.26 -2.45
C ASP A 239 -5.51 -21.80 -0.98
N LEU A 240 -5.36 -22.79 -0.10
CA LEU A 240 -5.22 -22.63 1.33
C LEU A 240 -3.89 -21.97 1.67
N TYR A 241 -3.96 -20.94 2.50
CA TYR A 241 -2.81 -20.39 3.20
C TYR A 241 -2.95 -20.62 4.70
N THR A 242 -1.83 -20.95 5.34
CA THR A 242 -1.71 -21.03 6.80
C THR A 242 -0.68 -19.99 7.24
N ASP A 243 -1.11 -19.04 8.05
CA ASP A 243 -0.23 -17.99 8.53
C ASP A 243 0.74 -18.48 9.62
N TYR A 244 1.58 -17.57 10.12
CA TYR A 244 2.56 -17.89 11.15
C TYR A 244 1.96 -18.16 12.55
N LYS A 245 0.69 -17.83 12.76
CA LYS A 245 -0.10 -18.11 13.97
C LYS A 245 -0.94 -19.38 13.81
N ASN A 246 -0.72 -20.15 12.74
CA ASN A 246 -1.51 -21.34 12.36
C ASN A 246 -2.98 -21.02 12.03
N GLU A 247 -3.24 -19.80 11.58
CA GLU A 247 -4.55 -19.41 11.06
C GLU A 247 -4.66 -19.78 9.59
N THR A 248 -5.65 -20.60 9.27
CA THR A 248 -5.90 -21.09 7.92
C THR A 248 -7.00 -20.30 7.23
N TYR A 249 -6.79 -19.90 5.97
CA TYR A 249 -7.81 -19.25 5.14
C TYR A 249 -7.53 -19.38 3.64
N LEU A 250 -8.58 -19.24 2.83
CA LEU A 250 -8.51 -19.33 1.36
C LEU A 250 -8.81 -17.97 0.73
N PHE A 251 -10.07 -17.55 0.72
CA PHE A 251 -10.45 -16.28 0.12
C PHE A 251 -10.55 -15.18 1.17
N TYR A 252 -11.37 -15.40 2.21
CA TYR A 252 -11.55 -14.41 3.27
C TYR A 252 -11.69 -15.06 4.63
N LYS A 253 -10.99 -14.50 5.62
CA LYS A 253 -11.17 -14.82 7.03
C LYS A 253 -11.29 -13.56 7.88
N SER A 254 -12.39 -13.49 8.62
CA SER A 254 -12.57 -12.58 9.75
C SER A 254 -11.96 -13.15 11.02
N SER A 255 -11.36 -12.28 11.82
CA SER A 255 -10.80 -12.59 13.15
C SER A 255 -11.49 -11.77 14.26
N SER A 256 -12.56 -11.06 13.93
CA SER A 256 -13.34 -10.21 14.85
C SER A 256 -14.78 -10.02 14.37
N LEU A 257 -15.73 -9.94 15.30
CA LEU A 257 -17.16 -9.65 15.03
C LEU A 257 -17.39 -8.29 14.35
N ASN A 258 -16.39 -7.41 14.39
CA ASN A 258 -16.42 -6.09 13.77
C ASN A 258 -15.92 -6.09 12.33
N ASP A 259 -15.37 -7.21 11.86
CA ASP A 259 -15.05 -7.33 10.44
C ASP A 259 -16.31 -7.36 9.60
N SER A 260 -16.17 -6.91 8.36
CA SER A 260 -17.22 -6.99 7.37
C SER A 260 -16.64 -7.09 5.97
N PHE A 261 -17.31 -7.87 5.14
CA PHE A 261 -16.85 -8.14 3.80
C PHE A 261 -18.01 -8.04 2.81
N LYS A 262 -17.85 -7.13 1.85
CA LYS A 262 -18.82 -6.90 0.79
C LYS A 262 -18.20 -7.30 -0.54
N ILE A 263 -18.88 -8.19 -1.26
CA ILE A 263 -18.51 -8.60 -2.62
C ILE A 263 -19.60 -8.11 -3.55
N LYS A 264 -19.22 -7.46 -4.65
CA LYS A 264 -20.16 -6.98 -5.65
C LYS A 264 -19.62 -7.12 -7.07
N ASN A 265 -20.46 -7.62 -7.97
CA ASN A 265 -20.11 -7.80 -9.39
C ASN A 265 -18.79 -8.56 -9.61
N CYS A 266 -18.47 -9.53 -8.76
CA CYS A 266 -17.25 -10.32 -8.88
C CYS A 266 -17.52 -11.68 -9.51
N ILE A 267 -16.53 -12.19 -10.24
CA ILE A 267 -16.53 -13.55 -10.77
C ILE A 267 -15.57 -14.37 -9.91
N ILE A 268 -16.07 -15.44 -9.30
CA ILE A 268 -15.29 -16.37 -8.50
C ILE A 268 -15.53 -17.76 -9.09
N GLU A 269 -14.50 -18.36 -9.70
CA GLU A 269 -14.63 -19.63 -10.40
C GLU A 269 -13.40 -20.52 -10.23
N ASN A 270 -13.49 -21.76 -10.69
CA ASN A 270 -12.38 -22.73 -10.67
C ASN A 270 -11.76 -22.88 -9.27
N ILE A 271 -12.62 -22.95 -8.25
CA ILE A 271 -12.20 -23.18 -6.87
C ILE A 271 -12.30 -24.67 -6.58
N ASP A 272 -11.20 -25.40 -6.80
CA ASP A 272 -11.09 -26.84 -6.49
C ASP A 272 -10.24 -27.07 -5.23
N ILE A 273 -10.88 -26.95 -4.07
CA ILE A 273 -10.22 -27.07 -2.77
C ILE A 273 -10.36 -28.51 -2.29
N LYS A 274 -9.23 -29.21 -2.16
CA LYS A 274 -9.22 -30.60 -1.63
C LYS A 274 -9.43 -30.69 -0.12
N ASN A 275 -9.34 -29.56 0.58
CA ASN A 275 -9.45 -29.47 2.04
C ASN A 275 -10.87 -29.04 2.48
N TYR A 276 -11.34 -29.53 3.63
CA TYR A 276 -12.66 -29.19 4.20
C TYR A 276 -12.77 -27.77 4.79
N GLN A 277 -11.91 -26.83 4.35
CA GLN A 277 -11.88 -25.47 4.87
C GLN A 277 -12.87 -24.58 4.10
N PRO A 278 -13.65 -23.73 4.79
CA PRO A 278 -14.57 -22.81 4.13
C PRO A 278 -13.81 -21.76 3.30
N LEU A 279 -14.34 -21.43 2.12
CA LEU A 279 -13.78 -20.39 1.25
C LEU A 279 -13.79 -19.01 1.93
N ILE A 280 -14.89 -18.68 2.59
CA ILE A 280 -15.15 -17.42 3.29
C ILE A 280 -15.58 -17.74 4.72
N THR A 281 -14.93 -17.13 5.71
CA THR A 281 -15.29 -17.24 7.14
C THR A 281 -15.47 -15.87 7.75
N GLY A 282 -16.65 -15.58 8.31
CA GLY A 282 -16.93 -14.35 9.05
C GLY A 282 -18.42 -14.10 9.24
N ASP A 283 -18.77 -13.12 10.07
CA ASP A 283 -20.16 -12.90 10.48
C ASP A 283 -20.93 -11.93 9.57
N LYS A 284 -20.30 -10.82 9.16
CA LYS A 284 -20.94 -9.74 8.38
C LYS A 284 -20.53 -9.79 6.91
N ILE A 285 -21.04 -10.78 6.19
CA ILE A 285 -20.76 -10.98 4.76
C ILE A 285 -21.96 -10.51 3.93
N HIS A 286 -21.71 -9.65 2.95
CA HIS A 286 -22.71 -9.11 2.03
C HIS A 286 -22.35 -9.47 0.58
N LEU A 287 -23.24 -10.20 -0.09
CA LEU A 287 -23.12 -10.55 -1.51
C LEU A 287 -24.14 -9.71 -2.28
N MET A 288 -23.68 -8.92 -3.26
CA MET A 288 -24.50 -7.99 -4.03
C MET A 288 -24.33 -8.14 -5.54
#